data_AF-A0A380EGI2-F1
#
_entry.id   AF-A0A380EGI2-F1
#
_cell.length_a   1.000
_cell.length_b   1.000
_cell.length_c   1.000
_cell.angle_alpha   90.00
_cell.angle_beta   90.00
_cell.angle_gamma   90.00
#
_symmetry.space_group_name_H-M   'P 1'
#
loop_
_entity.id
_entity.type
_entity.pdbx_description
1 polymer ?
#
loop_
_entity_poly.entity_id
_entity_poly.type
_entity_poly.pdbx_seq_one_letter_code
_entity_poly.pdbx_strand_id
1 'polypeptide(L)'
;MTTLDDTERELLTSDIVITNGQTPIALAGVMGGDFSEVKEQTSNIVIEGAIFDPVSIRHTSRRLNLRSESSSRFEKGIATEFVDEAVDRACYLLQTYANGKVLKDRVSSGELGAFITPIDITADKINRTIGFDLSQNDIVTIFNQLGFDTEINDDVITVLVPSRRKDITIKEDLIGRSCTYIWIRRYSINVTCLR
;
A
#
# COMPACT_ATOMS: atom_id res chain seq x y z
N MET A 1 -2.65 -25.96 11.78
CA MET A 1 -1.28 -25.60 11.33
C MET A 1 -0.55 -24.93 12.47
N THR A 2 0.75 -25.10 12.56
CA THR A 2 1.59 -24.43 13.57
C THR A 2 2.16 -23.15 12.95
N THR A 3 2.03 -22.04 13.67
CA THR A 3 2.60 -20.74 13.26
C THR A 3 3.90 -20.45 14.00
N LEU A 4 4.59 -19.37 13.62
CA LEU A 4 5.89 -18.98 14.19
C LEU A 4 5.93 -18.76 15.72
N ASP A 5 4.77 -18.67 16.38
CA ASP A 5 4.64 -18.59 17.84
C ASP A 5 4.41 -19.97 18.50
N ASP A 6 4.79 -21.04 17.81
CA ASP A 6 4.68 -22.45 18.25
C ASP A 6 3.26 -22.88 18.69
N THR A 7 2.24 -22.17 18.22
CA THR A 7 0.86 -22.42 18.61
C THR A 7 0.09 -23.05 17.46
N GLU A 8 -0.54 -24.19 17.74
CA GLU A 8 -1.37 -24.92 16.79
C GLU A 8 -2.73 -24.23 16.61
N ARG A 9 -3.10 -23.99 15.35
CA ARG A 9 -4.32 -23.26 14.98
C ARG A 9 -5.19 -24.07 14.03
N GLU A 10 -6.48 -24.10 14.33
CA GLU A 10 -7.51 -24.64 13.45
C GLU A 10 -7.89 -23.63 12.36
N LEU A 11 -7.79 -24.08 11.12
CA LEU A 11 -8.08 -23.28 9.94
C LEU A 11 -9.53 -23.48 9.50
N LEU A 12 -10.12 -22.41 8.97
CA LEU A 12 -11.43 -22.42 8.33
C LEU A 12 -11.28 -22.34 6.81
N THR A 13 -12.33 -22.72 6.10
CA THR A 13 -12.39 -22.63 4.63
C THR A 13 -12.29 -21.20 4.10
N SER A 14 -12.55 -20.21 4.95
CA SER A 14 -12.42 -18.79 4.63
C SER A 14 -11.00 -18.24 4.80
N ASP A 15 -10.10 -18.98 5.46
CA ASP A 15 -8.73 -18.53 5.66
C ASP A 15 -7.92 -18.72 4.38
N ILE A 16 -7.23 -17.66 3.98
CA ILE A 16 -6.28 -17.72 2.87
C ILE A 16 -4.97 -18.26 3.41
N VAL A 17 -4.48 -19.34 2.79
CA VAL A 17 -3.23 -19.99 3.17
C VAL A 17 -2.28 -20.03 1.98
N ILE A 18 -0.99 -19.99 2.30
CA ILE A 18 0.06 -20.31 1.34
C ILE A 18 0.38 -21.79 1.53
N THR A 19 0.49 -22.54 0.44
CA THR A 19 0.68 -23.99 0.46
C THR A 19 1.70 -24.43 -0.58
N ASN A 20 2.41 -25.52 -0.29
CA ASN A 20 3.26 -26.23 -1.25
C ASN A 20 2.46 -27.22 -2.12
N GLY A 21 1.12 -27.20 -2.03
CA GLY A 21 0.21 -28.13 -2.72
C GLY A 21 -0.17 -29.36 -1.91
N GLN A 22 0.47 -29.59 -0.76
CA GLN A 22 0.16 -30.69 0.15
C GLN A 22 -0.22 -30.18 1.55
N THR A 23 0.53 -29.21 2.08
CA THR A 23 0.37 -28.69 3.44
C THR A 23 0.44 -27.17 3.46
N PRO A 24 -0.37 -26.51 4.33
CA PRO A 24 -0.28 -25.07 4.54
C PRO A 24 1.05 -24.71 5.20
N ILE A 25 1.76 -23.73 4.64
CA ILE A 25 3.06 -23.25 5.11
C ILE A 25 2.98 -21.88 5.78
N ALA A 26 1.95 -21.09 5.52
CA ALA A 26 1.74 -19.78 6.15
C ALA A 26 0.27 -19.36 6.10
N LEU A 27 -0.14 -18.55 7.07
CA LEU A 27 -1.37 -17.76 7.01
C LEU A 27 -1.08 -16.52 6.16
N ALA A 28 -1.66 -16.50 4.96
CA ALA A 28 -1.42 -15.45 3.97
C ALA A 28 -1.67 -14.07 4.56
N GLY A 29 -0.70 -13.16 4.45
CA GLY A 29 -0.81 -11.79 4.95
C GLY A 29 -0.96 -11.63 6.48
N VAL A 30 -0.85 -12.70 7.27
CA VAL A 30 -0.98 -12.65 8.74
C VAL A 30 0.29 -13.12 9.43
N MET A 31 0.69 -14.38 9.24
CA MET A 31 1.84 -14.95 9.95
C MET A 31 2.40 -16.16 9.19
N GLY A 32 3.73 -16.28 9.18
CA GLY A 32 4.42 -17.47 8.67
C GLY A 32 4.13 -18.72 9.50
N GLY A 33 4.31 -19.88 8.89
CA GLY A 33 4.38 -21.16 9.60
C GLY A 33 5.77 -21.42 10.17
N ASP A 34 5.85 -22.23 11.22
CA ASP A 34 7.09 -22.71 11.84
C ASP A 34 8.04 -23.38 10.82
N PHE A 35 7.48 -24.14 9.88
CA PHE A 35 8.21 -24.84 8.83
C PHE A 35 8.88 -23.89 7.84
N SER A 36 8.32 -22.70 7.64
CA SER A 36 8.80 -21.70 6.67
C SER A 36 9.81 -20.69 7.25
N GLU A 37 10.15 -20.84 8.53
CA GLU A 37 11.08 -19.94 9.21
C GLU A 37 12.51 -20.04 8.63
N VAL A 38 13.14 -18.90 8.41
CA VAL A 38 14.56 -18.83 8.02
C VAL A 38 15.42 -19.06 9.25
N LYS A 39 16.30 -20.06 9.18
CA LYS A 39 17.22 -20.47 10.25
C LYS A 39 18.67 -20.36 9.76
N GLU A 40 19.65 -20.52 10.66
CA GLU A 40 21.07 -20.40 10.31
C GLU A 40 21.51 -21.36 9.17
N GLN A 41 20.91 -22.53 9.11
CA GLN A 41 21.16 -23.54 8.08
C GLN A 41 20.42 -23.29 6.75
N THR A 42 19.58 -22.25 6.67
CA THR A 42 18.78 -21.97 5.47
C THR A 42 19.68 -21.48 4.34
N SER A 43 19.69 -22.22 3.23
CA SER A 43 20.53 -21.93 2.05
C SER A 43 19.74 -21.34 0.89
N ASN A 44 18.45 -21.65 0.80
CA ASN A 44 17.57 -21.21 -0.28
C ASN A 44 16.28 -20.68 0.32
N ILE A 45 15.82 -19.53 -0.20
CA ILE A 45 14.58 -18.90 0.23
C ILE A 45 13.77 -18.48 -1.00
N VAL A 46 12.47 -18.35 -0.81
CA VAL A 46 11.55 -17.76 -1.77
C VAL A 46 11.04 -16.46 -1.16
N ILE A 47 11.10 -15.37 -1.92
CA ILE A 47 10.56 -14.08 -1.51
C ILE A 47 9.14 -13.95 -2.05
N GLU A 48 8.21 -13.68 -1.15
CA GLU A 48 6.80 -13.49 -1.46
C GLU A 48 6.48 -12.00 -1.56
N GLY A 49 5.98 -11.58 -2.72
CA GLY A 49 5.30 -10.29 -2.90
C GLY A 49 3.88 -10.56 -3.36
N ALA A 50 2.91 -10.27 -2.50
CA ALA A 50 1.50 -10.59 -2.75
C ALA A 50 0.57 -9.48 -2.27
N ILE A 51 -0.64 -9.48 -2.81
CA ILE A 51 -1.75 -8.64 -2.37
C ILE A 51 -2.89 -9.56 -1.97
N PHE A 52 -3.38 -9.37 -0.74
CA PHE A 52 -4.51 -10.11 -0.22
C PHE A 52 -5.72 -9.20 -0.03
N ASP A 53 -6.90 -9.80 -0.02
CA ASP A 53 -8.14 -9.10 0.29
C ASP A 53 -8.11 -8.58 1.74
N PRO A 54 -8.16 -7.24 1.96
CA PRO A 54 -8.05 -6.66 3.30
C PRO A 54 -9.13 -7.15 4.27
N VAL A 55 -10.32 -7.45 3.77
CA VAL A 55 -11.46 -7.93 4.56
C VAL A 55 -11.17 -9.34 5.08
N SER A 56 -10.75 -10.24 4.20
CA SER A 56 -10.36 -11.61 4.54
C SER A 56 -9.22 -11.63 5.57
N ILE A 57 -8.17 -10.84 5.35
CA ILE A 57 -7.06 -10.72 6.31
C ILE A 57 -7.54 -10.22 7.67
N ARG A 58 -8.40 -9.20 7.69
CA ARG A 58 -8.98 -8.67 8.93
C ARG A 58 -9.79 -9.70 9.69
N HIS A 59 -10.58 -10.50 8.99
CA HIS A 59 -11.38 -11.57 9.60
C HIS A 59 -10.49 -12.65 10.22
N THR A 60 -9.50 -13.14 9.47
CA THR A 60 -8.56 -14.17 9.96
C THR A 60 -7.70 -13.64 11.12
N SER A 61 -7.11 -12.45 10.98
CA SER A 61 -6.31 -11.75 12.01
C SER A 61 -7.08 -11.61 13.33
N ARG A 62 -8.32 -11.11 13.28
CA ARG A 62 -9.16 -10.93 14.48
C ARG A 62 -9.62 -12.24 15.09
N ARG A 63 -10.05 -13.20 14.28
CA ARG A 63 -10.55 -14.49 14.75
C ARG A 63 -9.46 -15.27 15.48
N LEU A 64 -8.25 -15.30 14.92
CA LEU A 64 -7.10 -15.99 15.50
C LEU A 64 -6.36 -15.14 16.55
N ASN A 65 -6.85 -13.92 16.84
CA ASN A 65 -6.22 -12.95 17.72
C ASN A 65 -4.72 -12.70 17.37
N LEU A 66 -4.43 -12.65 16.08
CA LEU A 66 -3.07 -12.51 15.52
C LEU A 66 -2.91 -11.18 14.81
N ARG A 67 -2.48 -10.17 15.57
CA ARG A 67 -2.18 -8.84 15.02
C ARG A 67 -0.68 -8.66 14.84
N SER A 68 -0.20 -8.94 13.63
CA SER A 68 1.19 -8.74 13.24
C SER A 68 1.37 -7.41 12.49
N GLU A 69 2.62 -7.01 12.29
CA GLU A 69 2.95 -5.90 11.39
C GLU A 69 2.45 -6.15 9.97
N SER A 70 2.45 -7.42 9.53
CA SER A 70 1.94 -7.85 8.22
C SER A 70 0.43 -7.64 8.14
N SER A 71 -0.35 -8.22 9.07
CA SER A 71 -1.82 -8.11 9.03
C SER A 71 -2.26 -6.66 9.16
N SER A 72 -1.63 -5.87 10.03
CA SER A 72 -1.94 -4.44 10.19
C SER A 72 -1.80 -3.63 8.88
N ARG A 73 -0.84 -4.00 8.01
CA ARG A 73 -0.65 -3.37 6.69
C ARG A 73 -1.65 -3.87 5.67
N PHE A 74 -1.81 -5.20 5.57
CA PHE A 74 -2.76 -5.79 4.62
C PHE A 74 -4.22 -5.39 4.90
N GLU A 75 -4.61 -5.24 6.18
CA GLU A 75 -5.94 -4.77 6.59
C GLU A 75 -6.26 -3.35 6.08
N LYS A 76 -5.26 -2.50 5.89
CA LYS A 76 -5.41 -1.14 5.34
C LYS A 76 -5.35 -1.12 3.80
N GLY A 77 -4.88 -2.21 3.21
CA GLY A 77 -4.55 -2.31 1.79
C GLY A 77 -3.13 -1.83 1.48
N ILE A 78 -2.50 -2.52 0.53
CA ILE A 78 -1.17 -2.21 0.02
C ILE A 78 -1.29 -1.54 -1.36
N ALA A 79 -0.34 -0.64 -1.66
CA ALA A 79 -0.16 -0.03 -2.97
C ALA A 79 0.25 -1.11 -3.98
N THR A 80 -0.53 -1.28 -5.05
CA THR A 80 -0.30 -2.35 -6.04
C THR A 80 0.93 -2.07 -6.90
N GLU A 81 1.22 -0.79 -7.15
CA GLU A 81 2.32 -0.31 -7.99
C GLU A 81 3.73 -0.60 -7.47
N PHE A 82 3.89 -1.05 -6.22
CA PHE A 82 5.21 -1.29 -5.62
C PHE A 82 5.49 -2.75 -5.27
N VAL A 83 4.57 -3.67 -5.58
CA VAL A 83 4.73 -5.08 -5.18
C VAL A 83 5.99 -5.68 -5.79
N ASP A 84 6.17 -5.40 -7.07
CA ASP A 84 7.26 -5.92 -7.88
C ASP A 84 8.60 -5.30 -7.46
N GLU A 85 8.66 -3.98 -7.33
CA GLU A 85 9.85 -3.27 -6.86
C GLU A 85 10.21 -3.65 -5.41
N ALA A 86 9.22 -3.94 -4.56
CA ALA A 86 9.47 -4.37 -3.19
C ALA A 86 10.17 -5.74 -3.15
N VAL A 87 9.75 -6.69 -4.00
CA VAL A 87 10.41 -8.00 -4.13
C VAL A 87 11.82 -7.83 -4.67
N ASP A 88 12.01 -7.02 -5.72
CA ASP A 88 13.33 -6.78 -6.30
C ASP A 88 14.26 -6.09 -5.30
N ARG A 89 13.72 -5.16 -4.52
CA ARG A 89 14.46 -4.50 -3.44
C ARG A 89 14.88 -5.48 -2.35
N ALA A 90 14.00 -6.40 -1.96
CA ALA A 90 14.33 -7.44 -0.98
C ALA A 90 15.45 -8.36 -1.51
N CYS A 91 15.35 -8.82 -2.76
CA CYS A 91 16.39 -9.59 -3.43
C CYS A 91 17.73 -8.84 -3.47
N TYR A 92 17.73 -7.57 -3.86
CA TYR A 92 18.93 -6.73 -3.87
C TYR A 92 19.59 -6.64 -2.49
N LEU A 93 18.80 -6.44 -1.42
CA LEU A 93 19.32 -6.37 -0.06
C LEU A 93 19.95 -7.70 0.37
N LEU A 94 19.34 -8.83 0.01
CA LEU A 94 19.89 -10.16 0.30
C LEU A 94 21.19 -10.43 -0.46
N GLN A 95 21.29 -9.99 -1.72
CA GLN A 95 22.55 -10.06 -2.46
C GLN A 95 23.65 -9.21 -1.81
N THR A 96 23.28 -8.00 -1.34
CA THR A 96 24.22 -7.04 -0.77
C THR A 96 24.74 -7.46 0.60
N TYR A 97 23.85 -7.96 1.47
CA TYR A 97 24.15 -8.17 2.88
C TYR A 97 24.26 -9.63 3.31
N ALA A 98 23.61 -10.55 2.59
CA ALA A 98 23.62 -11.98 2.91
C ALA A 98 24.39 -12.81 1.87
N ASN A 99 25.12 -12.15 0.95
CA ASN A 99 25.81 -12.78 -0.18
C ASN A 99 24.89 -13.74 -0.99
N GLY A 100 23.58 -13.47 -0.97
CA GLY A 100 22.60 -14.25 -1.70
C GLY A 100 22.83 -14.17 -3.20
N LYS A 101 22.38 -15.18 -3.94
CA LYS A 101 22.34 -15.16 -5.40
C LYS A 101 20.90 -15.33 -5.85
N VAL A 102 20.40 -14.40 -6.67
CA VAL A 102 19.10 -14.55 -7.33
C VAL A 102 19.24 -15.67 -8.37
N LEU A 103 18.54 -16.78 -8.14
CA LEU A 103 18.70 -18.02 -8.93
C LEU A 103 17.81 -18.06 -10.17
N LYS A 104 16.65 -17.40 -10.14
CA LYS A 104 15.66 -17.37 -11.22
C LYS A 104 14.95 -16.01 -11.24
N ASP A 105 14.40 -15.68 -12.39
CA ASP A 105 13.50 -14.54 -12.57
C ASP A 105 12.19 -14.75 -11.81
N ARG A 106 11.41 -13.67 -11.70
CA ARG A 106 10.14 -13.65 -10.97
C ARG A 106 9.12 -14.62 -11.56
N VAL A 107 8.43 -15.34 -10.69
CA VAL A 107 7.18 -16.03 -11.02
C VAL A 107 6.04 -15.17 -10.53
N SER A 108 5.18 -14.70 -11.43
CA SER A 108 4.00 -13.89 -11.11
C SER A 108 2.72 -14.60 -11.55
N SER A 109 1.64 -14.36 -10.80
CA SER A 109 0.30 -14.86 -11.11
C SER A 109 -0.74 -13.86 -10.61
N GLY A 110 -1.78 -13.62 -11.41
CA GLY A 110 -2.81 -12.64 -11.14
C GLY A 110 -2.56 -11.28 -11.83
N GLU A 111 -3.48 -10.34 -11.61
CA GLU A 111 -3.42 -8.99 -12.17
C GLU A 111 -3.35 -7.96 -11.04
N LEU A 112 -2.40 -7.03 -11.12
CA LEU A 112 -2.23 -5.95 -10.13
C LEU A 112 -3.19 -4.76 -10.34
N GLY A 113 -4.01 -4.83 -11.39
CA GLY A 113 -4.94 -3.78 -11.79
C GLY A 113 -4.24 -2.53 -12.33
N ALA A 114 -5.00 -1.43 -12.42
CA ALA A 114 -4.45 -0.14 -12.84
C ALA A 114 -3.64 0.49 -11.70
N PHE A 115 -2.43 0.96 -12.03
CA PHE A 115 -1.61 1.72 -11.10
C PHE A 115 -1.99 3.20 -11.00
N ILE A 116 -2.69 3.71 -12.02
CA ILE A 116 -3.09 5.10 -12.11
C ILE A 116 -4.59 5.17 -12.38
N THR A 117 -5.29 6.00 -11.61
CA THR A 117 -6.69 6.36 -11.84
C THR A 117 -6.77 7.84 -12.24
N PRO A 118 -7.10 8.17 -13.50
CA PRO A 118 -7.28 9.56 -13.91
C PRO A 118 -8.59 10.12 -13.34
N ILE A 119 -8.53 11.32 -12.77
CA ILE A 119 -9.71 12.05 -12.28
C ILE A 119 -9.68 13.47 -12.81
N ASP A 120 -10.72 13.83 -13.55
CA ASP A 120 -10.86 15.16 -14.13
C ASP A 120 -11.47 16.15 -13.12
N ILE A 121 -10.86 17.32 -13.02
CA ILE A 121 -11.34 18.41 -12.17
C ILE A 121 -11.03 19.77 -12.80
N THR A 122 -11.88 20.77 -12.56
CA THR A 122 -11.67 22.14 -13.00
C THR A 122 -11.30 23.05 -11.84
N ALA A 123 -10.55 24.12 -12.12
CA ALA A 123 -10.21 25.13 -11.11
C ALA A 123 -11.46 25.78 -10.51
N ASP A 124 -12.48 26.07 -11.34
CA ASP A 124 -13.78 26.59 -10.90
C ASP A 124 -14.43 25.68 -9.84
N LYS A 125 -14.47 24.37 -10.08
CA LYS A 125 -15.09 23.42 -9.16
C LYS A 125 -14.38 23.39 -7.82
N ILE A 126 -13.04 23.45 -7.82
CA ILE A 126 -12.23 23.52 -6.60
C ILE A 126 -12.58 24.82 -5.87
N ASN A 127 -12.39 25.97 -6.52
CA ASN A 127 -12.59 27.30 -5.96
C ASN A 127 -14.00 27.49 -5.37
N ARG A 128 -15.04 27.07 -6.09
CA ARG A 128 -16.43 27.12 -5.61
C ARG A 128 -16.68 26.28 -4.35
N THR A 129 -15.97 25.17 -4.19
CA THR A 129 -16.15 24.26 -3.06
C THR A 129 -15.37 24.71 -1.83
N ILE A 130 -14.13 25.19 -2.01
CA ILE A 130 -13.25 25.61 -0.91
C ILE A 130 -13.40 27.09 -0.53
N GLY A 131 -14.02 27.91 -1.39
CA GLY A 131 -14.19 29.35 -1.17
C GLY A 131 -12.93 30.18 -1.35
N PHE A 132 -11.97 29.68 -2.13
CA PHE A 132 -10.72 30.39 -2.46
C PHE A 132 -10.68 30.71 -3.96
N ASP A 133 -9.80 31.65 -4.32
CA ASP A 133 -9.49 31.99 -5.71
C ASP A 133 -8.05 31.53 -6.01
N LEU A 134 -7.92 30.29 -6.47
CA LEU A 134 -6.64 29.71 -6.88
C LEU A 134 -6.56 29.69 -8.40
N SER A 135 -5.38 30.02 -8.93
CA SER A 135 -5.10 29.79 -10.35
C SER A 135 -4.94 28.30 -10.64
N GLN A 136 -5.14 27.91 -11.90
CA GLN A 136 -4.90 26.54 -12.36
C GLN A 136 -3.46 26.08 -12.05
N ASN A 137 -2.47 26.97 -12.21
CA ASN A 137 -1.07 26.70 -11.91
C ASN A 137 -0.82 26.44 -10.41
N ASP A 138 -1.52 27.15 -9.52
CA ASP A 138 -1.42 26.92 -8.08
C ASP A 138 -1.95 25.52 -7.72
N ILE A 139 -3.09 25.15 -8.30
CA ILE A 139 -3.73 23.85 -8.08
C ILE A 139 -2.83 22.71 -8.55
N VAL A 140 -2.26 22.83 -9.76
CA VAL A 140 -1.30 21.88 -10.32
C VAL A 140 -0.07 21.75 -9.42
N THR A 141 0.47 22.87 -8.95
CA THR A 141 1.62 22.88 -8.03
C THR A 141 1.31 22.14 -6.73
N ILE A 142 0.10 22.33 -6.17
CA ILE A 142 -0.35 21.63 -4.97
C ILE A 142 -0.43 20.11 -5.22
N PHE A 143 -1.04 19.69 -6.32
CA PHE A 143 -1.16 18.27 -6.65
C PHE A 143 0.21 17.61 -6.87
N ASN A 144 1.12 18.28 -7.59
CA ASN A 144 2.49 17.81 -7.78
C ASN A 144 3.24 17.69 -6.44
N GLN A 145 3.07 18.64 -5.51
CA GLN A 145 3.67 18.58 -4.17
C GLN A 145 3.10 17.45 -3.31
N LEU A 146 1.86 17.03 -3.56
CA LEU A 146 1.24 15.87 -2.93
C LEU A 146 1.66 14.54 -3.59
N GLY A 147 2.44 14.61 -4.67
CA GLY A 147 2.93 13.47 -5.45
C GLY A 147 1.86 12.89 -6.38
N PHE A 148 1.00 13.76 -6.93
CA PHE A 148 0.10 13.43 -8.03
C PHE A 148 0.62 14.09 -9.30
N ASP A 149 0.76 13.31 -10.37
CA ASP A 149 1.02 13.86 -11.68
C ASP A 149 -0.26 14.47 -12.25
N THR A 150 -0.13 15.50 -13.08
CA THR A 150 -1.27 16.22 -13.63
C THR A 150 -1.07 16.52 -15.11
N GLU A 151 -2.14 16.42 -15.87
CA GLU A 151 -2.21 16.80 -17.28
C GLU A 151 -3.25 17.91 -17.44
N ILE A 152 -2.95 18.93 -18.26
CA ILE A 152 -3.83 20.07 -18.47
C ILE A 152 -4.34 20.04 -19.91
N ASN A 153 -5.66 20.04 -20.07
CA ASN A 153 -6.34 20.17 -21.34
C ASN A 153 -7.38 21.29 -21.21
N ASP A 154 -7.04 22.47 -21.76
CA ASP A 154 -7.82 23.70 -21.62
C ASP A 154 -8.16 24.00 -20.14
N ASP A 155 -9.45 24.02 -19.79
CA ASP A 155 -9.94 24.30 -18.44
C ASP A 155 -9.98 23.06 -17.52
N VAL A 156 -9.64 21.88 -18.05
CA VAL A 156 -9.68 20.60 -17.33
C VAL A 156 -8.29 20.19 -16.89
N ILE A 157 -8.16 19.90 -15.59
CA ILE A 157 -6.97 19.30 -14.98
C ILE A 157 -7.27 17.82 -14.74
N THR A 158 -6.55 16.95 -15.42
CA THR A 158 -6.59 15.50 -15.19
C THR A 158 -5.56 15.16 -14.13
N VAL A 159 -5.99 14.72 -12.97
CA VAL A 159 -5.09 14.29 -11.88
C VAL A 159 -4.89 12.78 -11.97
N LEU A 160 -3.65 12.36 -12.14
CA LEU A 160 -3.25 10.96 -12.21
C LEU A 160 -3.02 10.43 -10.79
N VAL A 161 -4.05 9.79 -10.22
CA VAL A 161 -4.01 9.29 -8.85
C VAL A 161 -3.29 7.93 -8.80
N PRO A 162 -2.15 7.80 -8.11
CA PRO A 162 -1.43 6.54 -7.99
C PRO A 162 -2.16 5.57 -7.06
N SER A 163 -1.97 4.27 -7.28
CA SER A 163 -2.62 3.16 -6.56
C SER A 163 -2.33 3.16 -5.06
N ARG A 164 -1.24 3.80 -4.61
CA ARG A 164 -0.96 4.03 -3.19
C ARG A 164 -2.00 4.91 -2.49
N ARG A 165 -2.78 5.71 -3.22
CA ARG A 165 -3.81 6.62 -2.69
C ARG A 165 -5.22 6.08 -2.92
N LYS A 166 -5.51 4.92 -2.33
CA LYS A 166 -6.85 4.29 -2.35
C LYS A 166 -7.93 5.12 -1.66
N ASP A 167 -7.55 6.13 -0.89
CA ASP A 167 -8.45 7.10 -0.27
C ASP A 167 -9.00 8.16 -1.24
N ILE A 168 -8.52 8.19 -2.49
CA ILE A 168 -8.97 9.11 -3.53
C ILE A 168 -9.59 8.32 -4.67
N THR A 169 -10.90 8.43 -4.80
CA THR A 169 -11.67 7.74 -5.83
C THR A 169 -12.58 8.69 -6.61
N ILE A 170 -12.91 9.84 -6.01
CA ILE A 170 -13.78 10.85 -6.62
C ILE A 170 -13.14 12.24 -6.57
N LYS A 171 -13.64 13.14 -7.42
CA LYS A 171 -13.21 14.54 -7.47
C LYS A 171 -13.33 15.26 -6.11
N GLU A 172 -14.33 14.91 -5.29
CA GLU A 172 -14.49 15.48 -3.96
C GLU A 172 -13.33 15.12 -3.02
N ASP A 173 -12.71 13.94 -3.17
CA ASP A 173 -11.54 13.54 -2.38
C ASP A 173 -10.32 14.40 -2.71
N LEU A 174 -10.14 14.73 -4.00
CA LEU A 174 -9.10 15.66 -4.46
C LEU A 174 -9.28 17.05 -3.87
N ILE A 175 -10.52 17.57 -3.87
CA ILE A 175 -10.84 18.86 -3.26
C ILE A 175 -10.49 18.86 -1.76
N GLY A 176 -10.86 17.80 -1.04
CA GLY A 176 -10.55 17.64 0.37
C GLY A 176 -9.05 17.67 0.66
N ARG A 177 -8.24 17.02 -0.19
CA ARG A 177 -6.78 17.02 -0.08
C ARG A 177 -6.16 18.39 -0.35
N SER A 178 -6.58 19.07 -1.42
CA SER A 178 -6.12 20.42 -1.72
C SER A 178 -6.48 21.40 -0.60
N CYS A 179 -7.70 21.32 -0.06
CA CYS A 179 -8.14 22.15 1.06
C CYS A 179 -7.26 21.95 2.31
N THR A 180 -6.98 20.70 2.68
CA THR A 180 -6.14 20.38 3.84
C THR A 180 -4.72 20.93 3.67
N TYR A 181 -4.14 20.77 2.47
CA TYR A 181 -2.80 21.29 2.17
C TYR A 181 -2.73 22.81 2.27
N ILE A 182 -3.70 23.51 1.71
CA ILE A 182 -3.80 24.99 1.74
C ILE A 182 -3.97 25.47 3.18
N TRP A 183 -4.83 24.82 3.96
CA TRP A 183 -5.05 25.16 5.36
C TRP A 183 -3.77 25.06 6.19
N ILE A 184 -3.01 23.96 6.04
CA ILE A 184 -1.74 23.77 6.76
C ILE A 184 -0.73 24.86 6.39
N ARG A 185 -0.62 25.23 5.11
CA ARG A 185 0.35 26.24 4.66
C ARG A 185 -0.03 27.68 4.99
N ARG A 186 -1.31 28.04 4.91
CA ARG A 186 -1.76 29.43 5.13
C ARG A 186 -2.13 29.72 6.58
N TYR A 187 -2.57 28.73 7.35
CA TYR A 187 -2.98 28.87 8.75
C TYR A 187 -2.07 28.09 9.70
N SER A 188 -0.76 28.07 9.42
CA SER A 188 0.23 27.63 10.41
C SER A 188 0.22 28.63 11.58
N ILE A 189 -0.63 28.37 12.57
CA ILE A 189 -0.73 29.15 13.81
C ILE A 189 0.63 29.06 14.50
N ASN A 190 1.35 30.18 14.63
CA ASN A 190 2.51 30.27 15.50
C ASN A 190 2.04 30.06 16.94
N VAL A 191 2.20 28.86 17.48
CA VAL A 191 2.00 28.60 18.91
C VAL A 191 3.30 28.95 19.62
N THR A 192 3.39 30.19 20.11
CA THR A 192 4.43 30.58 21.05
C THR A 192 4.15 29.89 22.38
N CYS A 193 4.92 28.84 22.70
CA CYS A 193 4.89 28.24 24.02
C CYS A 193 5.49 29.22 25.03
N LEU A 194 4.65 29.89 25.82
CA LEU A 194 5.10 30.64 26.98
C LEU A 194 5.54 29.63 28.06
N ARG A 195 6.73 29.88 28.61
CA ARG A 195 7.39 29.09 29.65
C ARG A 195 6.69 29.25 31.00
#